data_AF-A0A9P0X977-F1
#
_entry.id   AF-A0A9P0X977-F1
#
_cell.length_a   1.000
_cell.length_b   1.000
_cell.length_c   1.000
_cell.angle_alpha   90.00
_cell.angle_beta   90.00
_cell.angle_gamma   90.00
#
_symmetry.space_group_name_H-M   'P 1'
#
loop_
_entity.id
_entity.type
_entity.pdbx_description
1 polymer ?
#
loop_
_entity_poly.entity_id
_entity_poly.type
_entity_poly.pdbx_seq_one_letter_code
_entity_poly.pdbx_strand_id
1 'polypeptide(L)'
;MYRSMVFILVLTGVTSHDVQKRGLIFPPTTLYGIFFAVAVPLDIPDKNVFVSYNFESNYGVVTNITEIDEVLFPNLPIVSRHSRSITRELAYTVLETKFQENGMNGRECLLRNICEAAETPLHHNGLLGHIMHIIFTPSASKEEGIDDIYYEAEADGQRGDCDKYYNECPLSLFDMITQLVVTKH
;
A
#
# COMPACT_ATOMS: atom_id res chain seq x y z
N MET A 1 -19.66 -59.67 -27.16
CA MET A 1 -18.72 -59.30 -26.08
C MET A 1 -17.41 -58.84 -26.72
N TYR A 2 -17.26 -57.54 -26.98
CA TYR A 2 -15.97 -56.83 -27.11
C TYR A 2 -16.30 -55.33 -26.94
N ARG A 3 -15.93 -54.73 -25.80
CA ARG A 3 -15.98 -53.27 -25.60
C ARG A 3 -14.58 -52.75 -25.87
N SER A 4 -14.39 -52.02 -26.96
CA SER A 4 -13.16 -51.26 -27.19
C SER A 4 -13.12 -50.10 -26.20
N MET A 5 -12.12 -50.09 -25.30
CA MET A 5 -11.77 -48.91 -24.50
C MET A 5 -10.74 -48.10 -25.27
N VAL A 6 -11.11 -46.89 -25.69
CA VAL A 6 -10.20 -45.89 -26.22
C VAL A 6 -9.68 -45.07 -25.04
N PHE A 7 -8.38 -45.12 -24.79
CA PHE A 7 -7.72 -44.21 -23.85
C PHE A 7 -7.18 -43.00 -24.62
N ILE A 8 -7.74 -41.82 -24.34
CA ILE A 8 -7.17 -40.54 -24.81
C ILE A 8 -6.22 -40.06 -23.72
N LEU A 9 -4.92 -40.15 -24.00
CA LEU A 9 -3.88 -39.57 -23.16
C LEU A 9 -3.74 -38.08 -23.53
N VAL A 10 -4.26 -37.19 -22.69
CA VAL A 10 -4.03 -35.74 -22.84
C VAL A 10 -2.74 -35.41 -22.09
N LEU A 11 -1.64 -35.23 -22.83
CA LEU A 11 -0.40 -34.67 -22.28
C LEU A 11 -0.58 -33.16 -22.12
N THR A 12 -0.91 -32.71 -20.91
CA THR A 12 -0.82 -31.28 -20.56
C THR A 12 0.66 -30.94 -20.37
N GLY A 13 1.32 -30.49 -21.43
CA GLY A 13 2.63 -29.86 -21.31
C GLY A 13 2.48 -28.56 -20.54
N VAL A 14 2.99 -28.51 -19.31
CA VAL A 14 3.17 -27.26 -18.57
C VAL A 14 4.35 -26.54 -19.23
N THR A 15 4.06 -25.66 -20.18
CA THR A 15 5.05 -24.68 -20.64
C THR A 15 5.26 -23.70 -19.49
N SER A 16 6.40 -23.83 -18.80
CA SER A 16 6.86 -22.81 -17.85
C SER A 16 7.04 -21.52 -18.62
N HIS A 17 6.07 -20.61 -18.52
CA HIS A 17 6.22 -19.26 -19.04
C HIS A 17 7.29 -18.55 -18.18
N ASP A 18 8.46 -18.33 -18.77
CA ASP A 18 9.45 -17.44 -18.20
C ASP A 18 8.86 -16.02 -18.21
N VAL A 19 8.51 -15.51 -17.03
CA VAL A 19 7.91 -14.18 -16.87
C VAL A 19 8.99 -13.15 -17.20
N GLN A 20 8.98 -12.65 -18.44
CA GLN A 20 9.83 -11.54 -18.87
C GLN A 20 9.65 -10.35 -17.92
N LYS A 21 10.75 -9.85 -17.35
CA LYS A 21 10.75 -8.66 -16.49
C LYS A 21 10.19 -7.48 -17.28
N ARG A 22 8.98 -7.03 -16.93
CA ARG A 22 8.34 -5.87 -17.55
C ARG A 22 8.86 -4.60 -16.89
N GLY A 23 9.63 -3.81 -17.63
CA GLY A 23 10.01 -2.45 -17.23
C GLY A 23 9.06 -1.43 -17.84
N LEU A 24 8.60 -0.47 -17.05
CA LEU A 24 7.84 0.67 -17.54
C LEU A 24 8.84 1.79 -17.89
N ILE A 25 9.26 1.84 -19.16
CA ILE A 25 10.14 2.90 -19.69
C ILE A 25 9.33 3.72 -20.68
N PHE A 26 9.34 5.04 -20.51
CA PHE A 26 8.56 5.96 -21.33
C PHE A 26 9.43 6.63 -22.40
N PRO A 27 8.86 6.97 -23.58
CA PRO A 27 9.57 7.74 -24.60
C PRO A 27 10.10 9.08 -24.05
N PRO A 28 11.27 9.54 -24.53
CA PRO A 28 11.76 10.88 -24.19
C PRO A 28 10.70 11.91 -24.58
N THR A 29 10.41 12.87 -23.68
CA THR A 29 9.32 13.88 -23.71
C THR A 29 7.97 13.49 -23.07
N THR A 30 7.82 12.27 -22.58
CA THR A 30 6.61 11.90 -21.82
C THR A 30 6.56 12.65 -20.47
N LEU A 31 5.38 13.11 -20.09
CA LEU A 31 5.11 13.71 -18.78
C LEU A 31 4.13 12.84 -18.01
N TYR A 32 4.39 12.65 -16.72
CA TYR A 32 3.47 12.02 -15.79
C TYR A 32 2.77 13.12 -14.98
N GLY A 33 1.45 13.23 -15.16
CA GLY A 33 0.62 14.20 -14.44
C GLY A 33 -0.05 13.57 -13.22
N ILE A 34 0.08 14.21 -12.06
CA ILE A 34 -0.75 13.95 -10.88
C ILE A 34 -1.74 15.10 -10.74
N PHE A 35 -3.02 14.77 -10.63
CA PHE A 35 -4.08 15.71 -10.31
C PHE A 35 -4.82 15.25 -9.06
N PHE A 36 -4.94 16.11 -8.06
CA PHE A 36 -5.80 15.88 -6.91
C PHE A 36 -6.61 17.12 -6.59
N ALA A 37 -7.86 16.90 -6.18
CA ALA A 37 -8.80 17.96 -5.87
C ALA A 37 -9.44 17.71 -4.50
N VAL A 38 -9.38 18.71 -3.63
CA VAL A 38 -10.04 18.69 -2.32
C VAL A 38 -11.26 19.58 -2.40
N ALA A 39 -12.45 18.99 -2.26
CA ALA A 39 -13.72 19.72 -2.26
C ALA A 39 -14.31 19.76 -0.84
N VAL A 40 -14.46 20.97 -0.29
CA VAL A 40 -15.03 21.20 1.03
C VAL A 40 -16.42 21.84 0.87
N PRO A 41 -17.50 21.23 1.39
CA PRO A 41 -18.82 21.84 1.37
C PRO A 41 -18.86 23.08 2.28
N LEU A 42 -19.57 24.12 1.84
CA LEU A 42 -19.89 25.28 2.67
C LEU A 42 -21.36 25.23 3.07
N ASP A 43 -21.63 25.24 4.37
CA ASP A 43 -23.00 25.31 4.90
C ASP A 43 -23.55 26.73 4.71
N ILE A 44 -24.36 26.90 3.67
CA ILE A 44 -25.09 28.14 3.37
C ILE A 44 -26.59 27.79 3.24
N PRO A 45 -27.50 28.53 3.89
CA PRO A 45 -28.93 28.32 3.74
C PRO A 45 -29.37 28.42 2.27
N ASP A 46 -30.21 27.49 1.83
CA ASP A 46 -30.82 27.42 0.51
C ASP A 46 -29.85 27.32 -0.69
N LYS A 47 -28.55 27.02 -0.46
CA LYS A 47 -27.57 26.89 -1.54
C LYS A 47 -26.54 25.80 -1.25
N ASN A 48 -26.36 24.91 -2.22
CA ASN A 48 -25.28 23.92 -2.18
C ASN A 48 -24.04 24.51 -2.85
N VAL A 49 -23.09 24.98 -2.04
CA VAL A 49 -21.83 25.57 -2.51
C VAL A 49 -20.67 24.73 -1.98
N PHE A 50 -19.70 24.43 -2.85
CA PHE A 50 -18.48 23.71 -2.48
C PHE A 50 -17.29 24.56 -2.90
N VAL A 51 -16.27 24.63 -2.04
CA VAL A 51 -14.96 25.18 -2.37
C VAL A 51 -14.07 24.04 -2.80
N SER A 52 -13.46 24.13 -3.99
CA SER A 52 -12.50 23.13 -4.47
C SER A 52 -11.10 23.72 -4.58
N TYR A 53 -10.13 23.03 -4.00
CA TYR A 53 -8.71 23.27 -4.19
C TYR A 53 -8.20 22.20 -5.15
N ASN A 54 -7.80 22.63 -6.35
CA ASN A 54 -7.30 21.74 -7.39
C ASN A 54 -5.80 21.89 -7.50
N PHE A 55 -5.08 20.78 -7.43
CA PHE A 55 -3.64 20.72 -7.51
C PHE A 55 -3.25 19.85 -8.70
N GLU A 56 -2.48 20.43 -9.60
CA GLU A 56 -1.94 19.74 -10.76
C GLU A 56 -0.41 19.79 -10.71
N SER A 57 0.21 18.65 -10.93
CA SER A 57 1.66 18.54 -10.99
C SER A 57 2.08 17.66 -12.16
N ASN A 58 2.98 18.17 -12.99
CA ASN A 58 3.50 17.48 -14.15
C ASN A 58 4.98 17.16 -13.93
N TYR A 59 5.31 15.88 -13.82
CA TYR A 59 6.65 15.38 -13.57
C TYR A 59 7.26 14.80 -14.85
N GLY A 60 8.52 15.14 -15.11
CA GLY A 60 9.32 14.43 -16.11
C GLY A 60 9.45 12.96 -15.70
N VAL A 61 9.21 12.05 -16.63
CA VAL A 61 9.38 10.62 -16.36
C VAL A 61 10.83 10.19 -16.55
N VAL A 62 11.23 9.18 -15.78
CA VAL A 62 12.50 8.48 -15.95
C VAL A 62 12.56 7.83 -17.32
N THR A 63 13.53 8.26 -18.12
CA THR A 63 13.79 7.68 -19.45
C THR A 63 14.82 6.56 -19.37
N ASN A 64 15.53 6.45 -18.25
CA ASN A 64 16.55 5.45 -18.01
C ASN A 64 16.33 4.67 -16.71
N ILE A 65 16.63 3.37 -16.75
CA ILE A 65 16.50 2.43 -15.63
C ILE A 65 17.39 2.86 -14.46
N THR A 66 18.57 3.43 -14.71
CA THR A 66 19.52 3.83 -13.67
C THR A 66 19.06 5.02 -12.83
N GLU A 67 18.27 5.94 -13.38
CA GLU A 67 17.77 7.13 -12.68
C GLU A 67 16.73 6.78 -11.60
N ILE A 68 16.06 5.63 -11.75
CA ILE A 68 14.99 5.19 -10.84
C ILE A 68 15.52 4.93 -9.42
N ASP A 69 16.71 4.34 -9.30
CA ASP A 69 17.24 3.95 -7.99
C ASP A 69 17.64 5.18 -7.15
N GLU A 70 18.09 6.26 -7.80
CA GLU A 70 18.51 7.51 -7.13
C GLU A 70 17.33 8.35 -6.65
N VAL A 71 16.24 8.40 -7.43
CA VAL A 71 15.07 9.24 -7.11
C VAL A 71 14.12 8.58 -6.10
N LEU A 72 13.90 7.26 -6.19
CA LEU A 72 12.95 6.57 -5.31
C LEU A 72 13.54 6.22 -3.93
N PHE A 73 14.85 5.96 -3.86
CA PHE A 73 15.49 5.41 -2.66
C PHE A 73 16.83 6.10 -2.33
N PRO A 74 16.83 7.42 -2.11
CA PRO A 74 18.06 8.11 -1.74
C PRO A 74 18.56 7.55 -0.40
N ASN A 75 19.77 6.99 -0.40
CA ASN A 75 20.50 6.42 0.75
C ASN A 75 20.21 4.97 1.17
N LEU A 76 19.49 4.16 0.37
CA LEU A 76 19.49 2.72 0.63
C LEU A 76 20.82 2.07 0.20
N PRO A 77 21.39 1.13 0.98
CA PRO A 77 22.51 0.33 0.53
C PRO A 77 22.10 -0.39 -0.76
N ILE A 78 22.98 -0.36 -1.77
CA ILE A 78 22.74 -0.97 -3.09
C ILE A 78 22.51 -2.47 -2.91
N VAL A 79 21.25 -2.88 -2.74
CA VAL A 79 20.87 -4.30 -2.79
C VAL A 79 20.81 -4.68 -4.26
N SER A 80 21.54 -5.73 -4.58
CA SER A 80 21.70 -6.28 -5.93
C SER A 80 20.37 -6.39 -6.70
N ARG A 81 20.48 -6.05 -7.99
CA ARG A 81 19.47 -5.79 -9.03
C ARG A 81 18.49 -6.93 -9.39
N HIS A 82 18.05 -7.78 -8.45
CA HIS A 82 17.24 -8.95 -8.85
C HIS A 82 15.71 -8.80 -8.81
N SER A 83 15.12 -7.83 -8.12
CA SER A 83 13.66 -7.58 -8.23
C SER A 83 13.28 -6.21 -7.67
N ARG A 84 12.94 -5.26 -8.54
CA ARG A 84 12.27 -4.00 -8.16
C ARG A 84 10.80 -4.26 -7.82
N SER A 85 10.53 -5.13 -6.86
CA SER A 85 9.26 -5.14 -6.15
C SER A 85 9.42 -4.25 -4.93
N ILE A 86 8.47 -3.35 -4.70
CA ILE A 86 8.33 -2.74 -3.37
C ILE A 86 8.04 -3.90 -2.43
N THR A 87 9.03 -4.30 -1.64
CA THR A 87 8.87 -5.32 -0.61
C THR A 87 8.20 -4.70 0.60
N ARG A 88 7.54 -5.52 1.39
CA ARG A 88 6.95 -5.11 2.66
C ARG A 88 8.04 -4.71 3.66
N GLU A 89 9.18 -5.39 3.63
CA GLU A 89 10.37 -4.99 4.40
C GLU A 89 10.78 -3.54 4.11
N LEU A 90 10.82 -3.17 2.82
CA LEU A 90 11.16 -1.81 2.41
C LEU A 90 10.07 -0.81 2.81
N ALA A 91 8.80 -1.16 2.62
CA ALA A 91 7.68 -0.32 3.03
C ALA A 91 7.70 -0.06 4.55
N TYR A 92 7.97 -1.08 5.36
CA TYR A 92 8.01 -0.96 6.82
C TYR A 92 9.21 -0.16 7.28
N THR A 93 10.39 -0.38 6.69
CA THR A 93 11.57 0.45 6.96
C THR A 93 11.29 1.93 6.69
N VAL A 94 10.66 2.24 5.55
CA VAL A 94 10.30 3.62 5.20
C VAL A 94 9.28 4.21 6.18
N LEU A 95 8.22 3.46 6.50
CA LEU A 95 7.18 3.93 7.42
C LEU A 95 7.70 4.16 8.83
N GLU A 96 8.47 3.22 9.38
CA GLU A 96 9.10 3.36 10.70
C GLU A 96 10.01 4.58 10.74
N THR A 97 10.84 4.77 9.71
CA THR A 97 11.73 5.93 9.62
C THR A 97 10.91 7.22 9.57
N LYS A 98 9.84 7.27 8.80
CA LYS A 98 8.98 8.46 8.69
C LYS A 98 8.26 8.75 9.99
N PHE A 99 7.78 7.74 10.69
CA PHE A 99 7.19 7.93 12.01
C PHE A 99 8.22 8.48 13.01
N GLN A 100 9.44 7.93 13.00
CA GLN A 100 10.53 8.37 13.85
C GLN A 100 10.95 9.83 13.57
N GLU A 101 11.05 10.21 12.29
CA GLU A 101 11.34 11.58 11.86
C GLU A 101 10.28 12.58 12.33
N ASN A 102 9.03 12.13 12.48
CA ASN A 102 7.92 12.93 12.99
C ASN A 102 7.78 12.87 14.53
N GLY A 103 8.79 12.32 15.24
CA GLY A 103 8.83 12.30 16.70
C GLY A 103 7.97 11.22 17.35
N MET A 104 7.55 10.20 16.59
CA MET A 104 6.80 9.05 17.09
C MET A 104 7.70 7.83 17.28
N ASN A 105 7.24 6.84 18.04
CA ASN A 105 7.94 5.56 18.16
C ASN A 105 7.72 4.75 16.88
N GLY A 106 8.70 4.74 15.97
CA GLY A 106 8.50 4.32 14.59
C GLY A 106 7.91 2.91 14.44
N ARG A 107 8.53 1.94 15.11
CA ARG A 107 8.13 0.53 15.09
C ARG A 107 6.76 0.34 15.73
N GLU A 108 6.57 0.87 16.93
CA GLU A 108 5.32 0.72 17.69
C GLU A 108 4.13 1.37 16.98
N CYS A 109 4.35 2.53 16.34
CA CYS A 109 3.33 3.16 15.53
C CYS A 109 3.00 2.36 14.28
N LEU A 110 3.97 1.74 13.62
CA LEU A 110 3.67 0.85 12.51
C LEU A 110 2.80 -0.33 12.96
N LEU A 111 3.10 -0.94 14.12
CA LEU A 111 2.29 -2.03 14.68
C LEU A 111 0.86 -1.58 15.00
N ARG A 112 0.69 -0.40 15.62
CA ARG A 112 -0.65 0.17 15.88
C ARG A 112 -1.44 0.33 14.58
N ASN A 113 -0.81 0.88 13.53
CA ASN A 113 -1.47 1.08 12.24
C ASN A 113 -1.84 -0.25 11.55
N ILE A 114 -1.01 -1.29 11.65
CA ILE A 114 -1.35 -2.63 11.15
C ILE A 114 -2.56 -3.18 11.90
N CYS A 115 -2.57 -3.06 13.23
CA CYS A 115 -3.68 -3.53 14.07
C CYS A 115 -4.99 -2.82 13.71
N GLU A 116 -5.02 -1.49 13.71
CA GLU A 116 -6.22 -0.71 13.39
C GLU A 116 -6.74 -0.96 11.98
N ALA A 117 -5.84 -1.13 11.00
CA ALA A 117 -6.21 -1.47 9.63
C ALA A 117 -6.86 -2.84 9.50
N ALA A 118 -6.45 -3.81 10.33
CA ALA A 118 -7.02 -5.15 10.37
C ALA A 118 -8.35 -5.19 11.17
N GLU A 119 -8.48 -4.38 12.22
CA GLU A 119 -9.71 -4.22 12.99
C GLU A 119 -10.81 -3.52 12.19
N THR A 120 -10.44 -2.48 11.43
CA THR A 120 -11.37 -1.71 10.60
C THR A 120 -10.89 -1.63 9.14
N PRO A 121 -11.06 -2.71 8.35
CA PRO A 121 -10.59 -2.75 6.99
C PRO A 121 -11.22 -1.65 6.13
N LEU A 122 -10.38 -0.94 5.36
CA LEU A 122 -10.80 0.08 4.39
C LEU A 122 -11.42 -0.55 3.14
N HIS A 123 -12.57 -1.20 3.27
CA HIS A 123 -13.33 -1.68 2.13
C HIS A 123 -13.98 -0.48 1.41
N HIS A 124 -13.74 -0.35 0.10
CA HIS A 124 -14.37 0.62 -0.82
C HIS A 124 -13.78 2.05 -0.92
N ASN A 125 -12.51 2.26 -0.54
CA ASN A 125 -11.84 3.59 -0.69
C ASN A 125 -11.06 3.77 -2.01
N GLY A 126 -11.46 3.09 -3.09
CA GLY A 126 -10.79 3.16 -4.39
C GLY A 126 -9.32 2.72 -4.33
N LEU A 127 -8.46 3.34 -5.16
CA LEU A 127 -7.04 3.00 -5.24
C LEU A 127 -6.30 3.15 -3.89
N LEU A 128 -6.61 4.21 -3.13
CA LEU A 128 -5.97 4.46 -1.84
C LEU A 128 -6.29 3.33 -0.84
N GLY A 129 -7.55 2.89 -0.78
CA GLY A 129 -7.93 1.75 0.07
C GLY A 129 -7.15 0.48 -0.26
N HIS A 130 -6.96 0.20 -1.56
CA HIS A 130 -6.15 -0.95 -1.99
C HIS A 130 -4.68 -0.81 -1.61
N ILE A 131 -4.08 0.37 -1.75
CA ILE A 131 -2.69 0.63 -1.34
C ILE A 131 -2.53 0.39 0.17
N MET A 132 -3.43 0.96 0.98
CA MET A 132 -3.41 0.80 2.44
C MET A 132 -3.58 -0.67 2.84
N HIS A 133 -4.49 -1.40 2.19
CA HIS A 133 -4.68 -2.82 2.44
C HIS A 133 -3.41 -3.63 2.13
N ILE A 134 -2.74 -3.37 1.01
CA ILE A 134 -1.49 -4.07 0.65
C ILE A 134 -0.37 -3.81 1.67
N ILE A 135 -0.24 -2.57 2.15
CA ILE A 135 0.82 -2.18 3.09
C ILE A 135 0.54 -2.74 4.49
N PHE A 136 -0.68 -2.55 5.00
CA PHE A 136 -1.01 -2.85 6.40
C PHE A 136 -1.64 -4.22 6.62
N THR A 137 -1.69 -5.08 5.59
CA THR A 137 -2.12 -6.48 5.72
C THR A 137 -0.95 -7.42 5.40
N PRO A 138 -0.06 -7.67 6.37
CA PRO A 138 1.06 -8.62 6.26
C PRO A 138 0.73 -9.92 5.51
N SER A 139 -0.42 -10.51 5.81
CA SER A 139 -0.90 -11.78 5.23
C SER A 139 -1.38 -11.70 3.77
N ALA A 140 -1.63 -10.50 3.23
CA ALA A 140 -2.19 -10.32 1.88
C ALA A 140 -1.17 -10.55 0.74
N SER A 141 0.10 -10.76 1.07
CA SER A 141 1.21 -10.87 0.12
C SER A 141 2.09 -12.08 0.39
N LYS A 142 3.10 -12.29 -0.45
CA LYS A 142 4.08 -13.36 -0.27
C LYS A 142 4.82 -13.15 1.07
N GLU A 143 5.12 -14.26 1.75
CA GLU A 143 5.96 -14.24 2.93
C GLU A 143 7.40 -13.83 2.53
N GLU A 144 7.85 -12.70 3.09
CA GLU A 144 9.15 -12.09 2.79
C GLU A 144 10.15 -12.22 3.96
N GLY A 145 9.78 -12.95 5.02
CA GLY A 145 10.64 -13.15 6.20
C GLY A 145 10.76 -11.91 7.09
N ILE A 146 9.75 -11.05 7.12
CA ILE A 146 9.67 -9.96 8.09
C ILE A 146 9.37 -10.49 9.50
N ASP A 147 9.67 -9.69 10.52
CA ASP A 147 9.47 -10.06 11.92
C ASP A 147 8.02 -10.49 12.22
N ASP A 148 7.86 -11.56 12.99
CA ASP A 148 6.57 -12.17 13.32
C ASP A 148 5.63 -11.20 14.04
N ILE A 149 6.18 -10.19 14.72
CA ILE A 149 5.41 -9.16 15.44
C ILE A 149 4.42 -8.40 14.54
N TYR A 150 4.71 -8.26 13.24
CA TYR A 150 3.82 -7.56 12.32
C TYR A 150 2.59 -8.41 12.00
N TYR A 151 2.77 -9.73 11.88
CA TYR A 151 1.65 -10.67 11.72
C TYR A 151 0.86 -10.82 13.02
N GLU A 152 1.52 -10.74 14.17
CA GLU A 152 0.85 -10.69 15.47
C GLU A 152 -0.07 -9.48 15.57
N ALA A 153 0.43 -8.28 15.21
CA ALA A 153 -0.38 -7.06 15.18
C ALA A 153 -1.60 -7.17 14.25
N GLU A 154 -1.45 -7.81 13.08
CA GLU A 154 -2.59 -8.09 12.20
C GLU A 154 -3.61 -9.02 12.87
N ALA A 155 -3.15 -10.08 13.53
CA ALA A 155 -4.00 -11.04 14.23
C ALA A 155 -4.68 -10.45 15.48
N ASP A 156 -4.05 -9.48 16.14
CA ASP A 156 -4.67 -8.69 17.21
C ASP A 156 -5.80 -7.82 16.67
N GLY A 157 -5.58 -7.14 15.53
CA GLY A 157 -6.61 -6.34 14.88
C GLY A 157 -7.82 -7.16 14.43
N GLN A 158 -7.58 -8.36 13.88
CA GLN A 158 -8.65 -9.31 13.56
C GLN A 158 -9.48 -9.75 14.79
N ARG A 159 -8.91 -9.66 16.00
CA ARG A 159 -9.59 -9.93 17.27
C ARG A 159 -10.17 -8.67 17.94
N GLY A 160 -9.89 -7.48 17.40
CA GLY A 160 -10.24 -6.19 18.02
C GLY A 160 -9.46 -5.90 19.30
N ASP A 161 -8.21 -6.33 19.39
CA ASP A 161 -7.35 -6.20 20.58
C ASP A 161 -6.19 -5.20 20.35
N CYS A 162 -6.52 -4.02 19.83
CA CYS A 162 -5.52 -2.99 19.50
C CYS A 162 -5.13 -2.08 20.68
N ASP A 163 -5.85 -2.17 21.80
CA ASP A 163 -5.67 -1.33 23.01
C ASP A 163 -4.21 -1.30 23.53
N LYS A 164 -3.49 -2.42 23.38
CA LYS A 164 -2.10 -2.55 23.85
C LYS A 164 -1.11 -1.65 23.10
N TYR A 165 -1.43 -1.23 21.88
CA TYR A 165 -0.53 -0.40 21.04
C TYR A 165 -0.67 1.11 21.30
N TYR A 166 -1.72 1.55 21.99
CA TYR A 166 -1.99 2.98 22.22
C TYR A 166 -0.98 3.67 23.13
N ASN A 167 -0.38 2.93 24.07
CA ASN A 167 0.57 3.49 25.03
C ASN A 167 1.87 3.94 24.35
N GLU A 168 2.36 3.14 23.40
CA GLU A 168 3.62 3.39 22.68
C GLU A 168 3.43 4.27 21.45
N CYS A 169 2.23 4.24 20.86
CA CYS A 169 1.85 5.11 19.76
C CYS A 169 0.51 5.78 20.07
N PRO A 170 0.46 7.02 20.57
CA PRO A 170 -0.79 7.70 20.91
C PRO A 170 -1.50 8.32 19.70
N LEU A 171 -0.83 8.46 18.55
CA LEU A 171 -1.40 9.03 17.32
C LEU A 171 -1.14 8.09 16.14
N SER A 172 -2.19 7.53 15.55
CA SER A 172 -2.07 6.69 14.35
C SER A 172 -2.27 7.49 13.06
N LEU A 173 -1.99 6.88 11.89
CA LEU A 173 -2.31 7.50 10.60
C LEU A 173 -3.81 7.62 10.40
N PHE A 174 -4.59 6.64 10.89
CA PHE A 174 -6.04 6.63 10.74
C PHE A 174 -6.67 7.78 11.54
N ASP A 175 -6.15 8.12 12.71
CA ASP A 175 -6.59 9.29 13.49
C ASP A 175 -6.47 10.62 12.70
N MET A 176 -5.50 10.71 11.78
CA MET A 176 -5.30 11.90 10.94
C MET A 176 -6.23 11.94 9.72
N ILE A 177 -6.64 10.78 9.21
CA ILE A 177 -7.38 10.65 7.95
C ILE A 177 -8.89 10.55 8.20
N THR A 178 -9.32 9.95 9.31
CA THR A 178 -10.72 9.86 9.72
C THR A 178 -11.03 10.83 10.84
N GLN A 179 -11.50 12.04 10.52
CA GLN A 179 -12.46 12.67 11.40
C GLN A 179 -13.79 11.95 11.22
N LEU A 180 -14.22 11.21 12.24
CA LEU A 180 -15.60 10.73 12.32
C LEU A 180 -16.52 11.95 12.30
N VAL A 181 -17.18 12.19 11.16
CA VAL A 181 -18.31 13.11 11.10
C VAL A 181 -19.43 12.43 11.89
N VAL A 182 -19.52 12.73 13.18
CA VAL A 182 -20.67 12.35 13.98
C VAL A 182 -21.84 13.20 13.49
N THR A 183 -22.59 12.70 12.52
CA THR A 183 -23.88 13.29 12.16
C THR A 183 -24.83 13.04 13.32
N LYS A 184 -25.00 14.04 14.19
CA LYS A 184 -26.11 14.05 15.13
C LYS A 184 -27.41 14.07 14.32
N HIS A 185 -28.13 12.95 14.34
CA HIS A 185 -29.54 12.91 13.98
C HIS A 185 -30.39 13.57 15.05
#